data_AF-A0A3B9R6K1-F1
#
_entry.id   AF-A0A3B9R6K1-F1
#
_cell.length_a   1.000
_cell.length_b   1.000
_cell.length_c   1.000
_cell.angle_alpha   90.00
_cell.angle_beta   90.00
_cell.angle_gamma   90.00
#
_symmetry.space_group_name_H-M   'P 1'
#
loop_
_entity.id
_entity.type
_entity.pdbx_description
1 polymer ?
#
loop_
_entity_poly.entity_id
_entity_poly.type
_entity_poly.pdbx_seq_one_letter_code
_entity_poly.pdbx_strand_id
1 'polypeptide(L)'
;MSTYTEEVGNKLNELLEKTYDAEKGFKKAAENTENPQLKAFFESKAKQRYDFGHELKTEIRSFGQKIDKGDSITGKAHRAWMDVKALFSLD
;
A
#
# COMPACT_ATOMS: atom_id res chain seq x y z
N MET A 1 -3.23 10.07 27.08
CA MET A 1 -4.22 9.47 26.15
C MET A 1 -4.08 10.20 24.83
N SER A 2 -4.06 9.47 23.71
CA SER A 2 -4.13 10.11 22.39
C SER A 2 -5.49 10.75 22.18
N THR A 3 -5.54 11.80 21.37
CA THR A 3 -6.81 12.38 20.92
C THR A 3 -7.50 11.46 19.91
N TYR A 4 -8.81 11.61 19.76
CA TYR A 4 -9.57 10.89 18.73
C TYR A 4 -8.97 11.09 17.33
N THR A 5 -8.58 12.33 17.00
CA THR A 5 -7.98 12.67 15.71
C THR A 5 -6.63 12.01 15.50
N GLU A 6 -5.80 11.87 16.55
CA GLU A 6 -4.54 11.12 16.50
C GLU A 6 -4.77 9.62 16.26
N GLU A 7 -5.75 9.02 16.95
CA GLU A 7 -6.08 7.60 16.77
C GLU A 7 -6.58 7.30 15.34
N VAL A 8 -7.46 8.16 14.80
CA VAL A 8 -7.92 8.04 13.42
C VAL A 8 -6.75 8.24 12.45
N GLY A 9 -5.91 9.26 12.66
CA GLY A 9 -4.71 9.50 11.86
C GLY A 9 -3.76 8.31 11.80
N ASN A 10 -3.50 7.67 12.93
CA ASN A 10 -2.65 6.48 13.00
C ASN A 10 -3.25 5.32 12.20
N LYS A 11 -4.55 5.02 12.39
CA LYS A 11 -5.24 3.96 11.65
C LYS A 11 -5.27 4.22 10.14
N LEU A 12 -5.47 5.47 9.72
CA LEU A 12 -5.44 5.85 8.31
C LEU A 12 -4.03 5.72 7.72
N ASN A 13 -2.98 6.07 8.47
CA ASN A 13 -1.60 5.84 8.03
C ASN A 13 -1.27 4.35 7.92
N GLU A 14 -1.72 3.50 8.84
CA GLU A 14 -1.58 2.04 8.73
C GLU A 14 -2.31 1.48 7.49
N LEU A 15 -3.50 2.01 7.18
CA LEU A 15 -4.23 1.62 5.99
C LEU A 15 -3.54 2.10 4.70
N LEU A 16 -2.93 3.29 4.73
CA LEU A 16 -2.13 3.83 3.63
C LEU A 16 -0.90 2.95 3.35
N GLU A 17 -0.20 2.48 4.39
CA GLU A 17 0.92 1.54 4.28
C GLU A 17 0.48 0.23 3.59
N LYS A 18 -0.56 -0.42 4.10
CA LYS A 18 -1.12 -1.65 3.50
C LYS A 18 -1.57 -1.47 2.05
N THR A 19 -2.09 -0.28 1.74
CA THR A 19 -2.51 0.07 0.38
C THR A 19 -1.32 0.14 -0.57
N TYR A 20 -0.20 0.71 -0.14
CA TYR A 20 1.04 0.73 -0.93
C TYR A 20 1.64 -0.65 -1.14
N ASP A 21 1.59 -1.51 -0.13
CA ASP A 21 2.06 -2.90 -0.24
C ASP A 21 1.24 -3.68 -1.26
N ALA A 22 -0.09 -3.55 -1.19
CA ALA A 22 -0.98 -4.16 -2.16
C ALA A 22 -0.74 -3.63 -3.57
N GLU A 23 -0.54 -2.31 -3.75
CA GLU A 23 -0.20 -1.73 -5.05
C GLU A 23 1.04 -2.37 -5.67
N LYS A 24 2.13 -2.48 -4.89
CA LYS A 24 3.38 -3.11 -5.33
C LYS A 24 3.20 -4.60 -5.64
N GLY A 25 2.46 -5.31 -4.79
CA GLY A 25 2.14 -6.72 -4.98
C GLY A 25 1.39 -6.97 -6.29
N PHE A 26 0.37 -6.17 -6.58
CA PHE A 26 -0.36 -6.27 -7.85
C PHE A 26 0.50 -5.90 -9.06
N LYS A 27 1.34 -4.86 -8.97
CA LYS A 27 2.29 -4.54 -10.06
C LYS A 27 3.22 -5.70 -10.34
N LYS A 28 3.76 -6.35 -9.31
CA LYS A 28 4.64 -7.50 -9.52
C LYS A 28 3.91 -8.72 -10.06
N ALA A 29 2.69 -8.98 -9.59
CA ALA A 29 1.87 -10.05 -10.12
C ALA A 29 1.57 -9.84 -11.62
N ALA A 30 1.34 -8.58 -12.05
CA ALA A 30 1.19 -8.23 -13.45
C ALA A 30 2.47 -8.43 -14.28
N GLU A 31 3.64 -8.15 -13.70
CA GLU A 31 4.95 -8.38 -14.34
C GLU A 31 5.28 -9.87 -14.52
N ASN A 32 4.86 -10.72 -13.57
CA ASN A 32 5.25 -12.13 -13.52
C ASN A 32 4.22 -13.09 -14.16
N THR A 33 3.10 -12.59 -14.70
CA THR A 33 2.08 -13.44 -15.34
C THR A 33 2.13 -13.34 -16.86
N GLU A 34 2.06 -14.49 -17.53
CA GLU A 34 1.95 -14.56 -19.00
C GLU A 34 0.49 -14.53 -19.48
N ASN A 35 -0.49 -14.72 -18.58
CA ASN A 35 -1.90 -14.70 -18.95
C ASN A 35 -2.39 -13.25 -19.11
N PRO A 36 -2.85 -12.84 -20.32
CA PRO A 36 -3.24 -11.45 -20.58
C PRO A 36 -4.41 -10.96 -19.71
N GLN A 37 -5.35 -11.84 -19.35
CA GLN A 37 -6.51 -11.50 -18.52
C GLN A 37 -6.08 -11.26 -17.07
N LEU A 38 -5.19 -12.10 -16.53
CA LEU A 38 -4.63 -11.91 -15.19
C LEU A 38 -3.77 -10.65 -15.12
N LYS A 39 -2.97 -10.37 -16.16
CA LYS A 39 -2.19 -9.14 -16.25
C LYS A 39 -3.09 -7.90 -16.16
N ALA A 40 -4.13 -7.81 -16.99
CA ALA A 40 -5.07 -6.70 -16.98
C ALA A 40 -5.81 -6.57 -15.64
N PHE A 41 -6.18 -7.70 -15.02
CA PHE A 41 -6.78 -7.71 -13.69
C PHE A 41 -5.84 -7.12 -12.64
N PHE A 42 -4.59 -7.56 -12.59
CA PHE A 42 -3.61 -7.07 -11.63
C PHE A 42 -3.26 -5.58 -11.86
N GLU A 43 -3.12 -5.14 -13.11
CA GLU A 43 -2.93 -3.72 -13.43
C GLU A 43 -4.11 -2.86 -12.95
N SER A 44 -5.34 -3.30 -13.17
CA SER A 44 -6.54 -2.64 -12.65
C SER A 44 -6.55 -2.59 -11.12
N LYS A 45 -6.17 -3.68 -10.46
CA LYS A 45 -6.08 -3.73 -9.00
C LYS A 45 -4.98 -2.83 -8.46
N ALA A 46 -3.82 -2.74 -9.11
CA ALA A 46 -2.76 -1.79 -8.76
C ALA A 46 -3.26 -0.34 -8.88
N LYS A 47 -3.91 0.00 -9.99
CA LYS A 47 -4.48 1.35 -10.18
C LYS A 47 -5.49 1.71 -9.10
N GLN A 48 -6.39 0.79 -8.73
CA GLN A 48 -7.34 1.05 -7.64
C GLN A 48 -6.63 1.36 -6.31
N ARG A 49 -5.47 0.74 -6.02
CA ARG A 49 -4.73 0.96 -4.77
C ARG A 49 -4.02 2.30 -4.79
N TYR A 50 -3.49 2.68 -5.94
CA TYR A 50 -2.96 4.03 -6.16
C TYR A 50 -4.03 5.10 -5.88
N ASP A 51 -5.24 4.92 -6.41
CA ASP A 51 -6.35 5.86 -6.22
C ASP A 51 -6.76 5.92 -4.73
N PHE A 52 -6.93 4.77 -4.05
CA PHE A 52 -7.18 4.72 -2.60
C PHE A 52 -6.08 5.39 -1.77
N GLY A 53 -4.82 5.25 -2.16
CA GLY A 53 -3.70 5.91 -1.48
C GLY A 53 -3.82 7.44 -1.50
N HIS A 54 -4.38 8.03 -2.56
CA HIS A 54 -4.64 9.48 -2.63
C HIS A 54 -5.83 9.90 -1.78
N GLU A 55 -6.89 9.10 -1.76
CA GLU A 55 -8.05 9.34 -0.89
C GLU A 55 -7.65 9.31 0.58
N LEU A 56 -6.89 8.29 1.00
CA LEU A 56 -6.39 8.17 2.38
C LEU A 56 -5.49 9.35 2.78
N LYS A 57 -4.62 9.82 1.89
CA LYS A 57 -3.81 11.02 2.15
C LYS A 57 -4.65 12.26 2.32
N THR A 58 -5.74 12.37 1.57
CA THR A 58 -6.68 13.49 1.68
C THR A 58 -7.39 13.44 3.03
N GLU A 59 -7.83 12.25 3.45
CA GLU A 59 -8.49 12.06 4.75
C GLU A 59 -7.54 12.30 5.92
N ILE A 60 -6.29 11.81 5.88
CA ILE A 60 -5.30 12.09 6.94
C ILE A 60 -5.13 13.60 7.15
N ARG A 61 -5.12 14.38 6.05
CA ARG A 61 -5.03 15.84 6.12
C ARG A 61 -6.32 16.48 6.65
N SER A 62 -7.50 15.93 6.35
CA SER A 62 -8.79 16.44 6.86
C SER A 62 -8.85 16.38 8.39
N PHE A 63 -8.24 15.35 8.99
CA PHE A 63 -8.09 15.20 10.44
C PHE A 63 -6.95 16.02 11.06
N GLY A 64 -6.26 16.87 10.28
CA GLY A 64 -5.11 17.66 10.74
C GLY A 64 -3.89 16.81 11.09
N GLN A 65 -3.87 15.54 10.68
CA GLN A 65 -2.82 14.59 11.00
C GLN A 65 -1.73 14.61 9.92
N LYS A 66 -0.53 14.18 10.30
CA LYS A 66 0.57 14.07 9.35
C LYS A 66 0.45 12.76 8.59
N ILE A 67 0.62 12.84 7.27
CA ILE A 67 0.92 11.66 6.46
C ILE A 67 2.33 11.25 6.85
N ASP A 68 2.49 10.04 7.36
CA ASP A 68 3.80 9.50 7.66
C ASP A 68 4.52 9.27 6.32
N LYS A 69 5.41 10.20 5.96
CA LYS A 69 5.95 10.27 4.60
C LYS A 69 6.99 9.18 4.42
N GLY A 70 6.83 8.40 3.35
CA GLY A 70 7.94 7.91 2.54
C GLY A 70 8.91 6.99 3.28
N ASP A 71 9.88 7.54 4.01
CA ASP A 71 11.03 6.80 4.56
C ASP A 71 10.67 5.82 5.69
N SER A 72 9.65 6.10 6.53
CA SER A 72 9.20 5.16 7.58
C SER A 72 8.28 4.07 7.01
N ILE A 73 7.30 4.46 6.19
CA ILE A 73 6.33 3.57 5.53
C ILE A 73 7.04 2.69 4.49
N THR A 74 7.96 3.23 3.69
CA THR A 74 8.73 2.41 2.74
C THR A 74 9.62 1.40 3.43
N GLY A 75 10.13 1.63 4.65
CA GLY A 75 10.99 0.67 5.32
C GLY A 75 10.28 -0.65 5.68
N LYS A 76 9.05 -0.59 6.22
CA LYS A 76 8.24 -1.77 6.53
C LYS A 76 7.56 -2.34 5.28
N ALA A 77 7.03 -1.47 4.42
CA ALA A 77 6.48 -1.87 3.12
C ALA A 77 7.51 -2.58 2.24
N HIS A 78 8.76 -2.10 2.23
CA HIS A 78 9.85 -2.71 1.49
C HIS A 78 10.25 -4.06 2.11
N ARG A 79 10.23 -4.19 3.44
CA ARG A 79 10.40 -5.50 4.10
C ARG A 79 9.26 -6.46 3.77
N ALA A 80 8.01 -6.05 3.89
CA ALA A 80 6.85 -6.85 3.51
C ALA A 80 6.91 -7.28 2.02
N TRP A 81 7.35 -6.36 1.14
CA TRP A 81 7.62 -6.67 -0.26
C TRP A 81 8.74 -7.70 -0.45
N MET A 82 9.83 -7.57 0.30
CA MET A 82 10.94 -8.53 0.28
C MET A 82 10.51 -9.90 0.85
N ASP A 83 9.66 -9.93 1.88
CA ASP A 83 9.12 -11.17 2.45
C ASP A 83 8.21 -11.88 1.44
N VAL A 84 7.35 -11.13 0.74
CA VAL A 84 6.53 -11.68 -0.35
C VAL A 84 7.42 -12.23 -1.48
N LYS A 85 8.45 -11.49 -1.89
CA LYS A 85 9.44 -12.01 -2.86
C LYS A 85 10.12 -13.28 -2.36
N ALA A 86 10.54 -13.32 -1.09
CA ALA A 86 11.18 -14.48 -0.50
C ALA A 86 10.27 -15.71 -0.52
N LEU A 87 8.98 -15.53 -0.19
CA LEU A 87 7.98 -16.60 -0.26
C LEU A 87 7.79 -17.17 -1.69
N PHE A 88 7.90 -16.33 -2.72
CA PHE A 88 7.80 -16.76 -4.13
C PHE A 88 9.14 -17.17 -4.76
N SER A 89 10.26 -17.02 -4.04
CA SER A 89 11.60 -17.43 -4.49
C SER A 89 12.06 -18.73 -3.79
N LEU A 90 11.24 -19.29 -2.90
CA LEU A 90 11.37 -20.65 -2.38
C LEU A 90 10.84 -21.62 -3.44
N ASP A 91 11.61 -21.79 -4.51
CA ASP A 91 11.56 -22.92 -5.45
C ASP A 91 13.01 -23.26 -5.83
#